data_AF-A0A4Q1CS98-F1
#
_entry.id   AF-A0A4Q1CS98-F1
#
_cell.length_a   1.000
_cell.length_b   1.000
_cell.length_c   1.000
_cell.angle_alpha   90.00
_cell.angle_beta   90.00
_cell.angle_gamma   90.00
#
_symmetry.space_group_name_H-M   'P 1'
#
loop_
_entity.id
_entity.type
_entity.pdbx_description
1 polymer ?
#
loop_
_entity_poly.entity_id
_entity_poly.type
_entity_poly.pdbx_seq_one_letter_code
_entity_poly.pdbx_strand_id
1 'polypeptide(L)'
;MSCKTLYITLRRLMGTRDVTALRSQLWVHGPVLFARSLALGSPRVVADVLSLLPISERISVLRHLPYPLRDAMKPLCIGGSQRLRMQPWSPDVLALRSA
;
A
#
# COMPACT_ATOMS: atom_id res chain seq x y z
N MET A 1 19.67 -11.89 -2.01
CA MET A 1 19.38 -10.68 -1.19
C MET A 1 18.55 -11.10 0.01
N SER A 2 18.91 -10.71 1.24
CA SER A 2 18.11 -11.03 2.43
C SER A 2 16.94 -10.03 2.62
N CYS A 3 15.88 -10.43 3.33
CA CYS A 3 14.78 -9.51 3.69
C CYS A 3 15.29 -8.27 4.44
N LYS A 4 16.29 -8.45 5.32
CA LYS A 4 16.86 -7.37 6.13
C LYS A 4 17.62 -6.36 5.27
N THR A 5 18.41 -6.83 4.31
CA THR A 5 19.14 -5.97 3.36
C THR A 5 18.15 -5.18 2.50
N LEU A 6 17.12 -5.85 1.97
CA LEU A 6 16.08 -5.19 1.18
C LEU A 6 15.34 -4.14 2.02
N TYR A 7 14.98 -4.44 3.27
CA TYR A 7 14.29 -3.49 4.15
C TYR A 7 15.11 -2.20 4.39
N ILE A 8 16.43 -2.29 4.56
CA ILE A 8 17.29 -1.11 4.72
C ILE A 8 17.22 -0.23 3.45
N THR A 9 17.28 -0.84 2.28
CA THR A 9 17.12 -0.13 1.00
C THR A 9 15.74 0.52 0.90
N LEU A 10 14.66 -0.22 1.18
CA LEU A 10 13.31 0.31 1.15
C LEU A 10 13.16 1.50 2.10
N ARG A 11 13.66 1.41 3.33
CA ARG A 11 13.57 2.50 4.31
C ARG A 11 14.31 3.77 3.85
N ARG A 12 15.44 3.62 3.16
CA ARG A 12 16.16 4.75 2.55
C ARG A 12 15.34 5.40 1.44
N LEU A 13 14.79 4.59 0.53
CA LEU A 13 13.98 5.07 -0.60
C LEU A 13 12.68 5.75 -0.14
N MET A 14 12.09 5.28 0.96
CA MET A 14 10.97 5.95 1.61
C MET A 14 11.33 7.34 2.13
N GLY A 15 12.49 7.47 2.79
CA GLY A 15 12.97 8.75 3.31
C GLY A 15 13.15 9.80 2.22
N THR A 16 13.52 9.37 1.01
CA THR A 16 13.64 10.23 -0.17
C THR A 16 12.37 10.30 -1.02
N ARG A 17 11.29 9.60 -0.63
CA ARG A 17 10.05 9.42 -1.41
C ARG A 17 10.29 9.05 -2.87
N ASP A 18 11.30 8.22 -3.13
CA ASP A 18 11.63 7.77 -4.48
C ASP A 18 10.73 6.59 -4.90
N VAL A 19 9.57 6.93 -5.44
CA VAL A 19 8.55 5.96 -5.86
C VAL A 19 9.06 5.09 -7.01
N THR A 20 9.81 5.66 -7.96
CA THR A 20 10.33 4.92 -9.12
C THR A 20 11.30 3.83 -8.68
N ALA A 21 12.23 4.16 -7.77
CA ALA A 21 13.16 3.20 -7.22
C ALA A 21 12.44 2.14 -6.35
N LEU A 22 11.44 2.53 -5.55
CA LEU A 22 10.62 1.58 -4.78
C LEU A 22 9.94 0.55 -5.69
N ARG A 23 9.34 1.01 -6.79
CA ARG A 23 8.72 0.12 -7.78
C ARG A 23 9.75 -0.78 -8.44
N SER A 24 10.92 -0.25 -8.82
CA SER A 24 12.02 -1.07 -9.34
C SER A 24 12.41 -2.20 -8.36
N GLN A 25 12.51 -1.92 -7.06
CA GLN A 25 12.76 -2.95 -6.06
C GLN A 25 11.64 -4.01 -6.00
N LEU A 26 10.38 -3.60 -6.13
CA LEU A 26 9.25 -4.52 -6.21
C LEU A 26 9.32 -5.42 -7.45
N TRP A 27 9.66 -4.86 -8.62
CA TRP A 27 9.78 -5.61 -9.88
C TRP A 27 10.96 -6.59 -9.85
N VAL A 28 12.12 -6.16 -9.36
CA VAL A 28 13.34 -6.98 -9.32
C VAL A 28 13.24 -8.14 -8.33
N HIS A 29 12.67 -7.90 -7.14
CA HIS A 29 12.63 -8.89 -6.07
C HIS A 29 11.29 -9.65 -5.95
N GLY A 30 10.27 -9.16 -6.65
CA GLY A 30 8.92 -9.69 -6.59
C GLY A 30 8.16 -9.32 -5.32
N PRO A 31 6.82 -9.48 -5.34
CA PRO A 31 5.95 -8.99 -4.28
C PRO A 31 6.07 -9.78 -2.97
N VAL A 32 6.47 -11.06 -3.01
CA VAL A 32 6.63 -11.90 -1.81
C VAL A 32 7.81 -11.43 -0.97
N LEU A 33 9.01 -11.29 -1.58
CA LEU A 33 10.20 -10.89 -0.86
C LEU A 33 10.09 -9.44 -0.38
N PHE A 34 9.48 -8.58 -1.21
CA PHE A 34 9.18 -7.19 -0.88
C PHE A 34 8.20 -7.06 0.30
N ALA A 35 7.11 -7.84 0.34
CA ALA A 35 6.19 -7.82 1.47
C ALA A 35 6.85 -8.34 2.76
N ARG A 36 7.66 -9.40 2.67
CA ARG A 36 8.39 -9.95 3.82
C ARG A 36 9.44 -8.97 4.37
N SER A 37 10.13 -8.24 3.51
CA SER A 37 11.08 -7.20 3.95
C SER A 37 10.34 -6.01 4.57
N LEU A 38 9.23 -5.57 4.00
CA LEU A 38 8.39 -4.51 4.59
C LEU A 38 7.84 -4.89 5.97
N ALA A 39 7.49 -6.16 6.18
CA ALA A 39 6.96 -6.65 7.45
C ALA A 39 7.97 -6.56 8.62
N LEU A 40 9.25 -6.27 8.34
CA LEU A 40 10.24 -5.95 9.37
C LEU A 40 10.07 -4.54 9.95
N GLY A 41 9.32 -3.68 9.27
CA GLY A 41 9.00 -2.32 9.72
C GLY A 41 7.75 -2.26 10.58
N SER A 42 7.48 -1.07 11.12
CA SER A 42 6.24 -0.83 11.85
C SER A 42 5.03 -0.76 10.89
N PRO A 43 3.79 -0.95 11.39
CA PRO A 43 2.59 -0.82 10.56
C PRO A 43 2.49 0.52 9.81
N ARG A 44 3.01 1.60 10.40
CA ARG A 44 3.07 2.93 9.76
C ARG A 44 3.98 2.95 8.54
N VAL A 45 5.14 2.30 8.61
CA VAL A 45 6.09 2.17 7.49
C VAL A 45 5.45 1.38 6.36
N VAL A 46 4.78 0.28 6.68
CA VAL A 46 4.05 -0.52 5.69
C VAL A 46 2.96 0.29 5.00
N ALA A 47 2.16 1.05 5.77
CA ALA A 47 1.10 1.91 5.23
C ALA A 47 1.64 2.96 4.26
N ASP A 48 2.74 3.63 4.63
CA ASP A 48 3.37 4.68 3.83
C ASP A 48 3.85 4.11 2.50
N VAL A 49 4.57 2.98 2.50
CA VAL A 49 5.01 2.34 1.24
C VAL A 49 3.83 1.91 0.38
N LEU A 50 2.83 1.25 0.97
CA LEU A 50 1.64 0.83 0.24
C LEU A 50 0.91 2.03 -0.38
N SER A 51 0.89 3.18 0.30
CA SER A 51 0.26 4.40 -0.20
C SER A 51 0.94 4.98 -1.45
N LEU A 52 2.26 4.81 -1.56
CA LEU A 52 3.06 5.25 -2.71
C LEU A 52 2.92 4.32 -3.92
N LEU A 53 2.48 3.08 -3.72
CA LEU A 53 2.30 2.12 -4.81
C LEU A 53 0.95 2.33 -5.54
N PRO A 54 0.93 2.13 -6.88
CA PRO A 54 -0.30 1.97 -7.65
C PRO A 54 -1.18 0.86 -7.08
N ILE A 55 -2.49 0.96 -7.29
CA ILE A 55 -3.48 0.05 -6.67
C ILE A 55 -3.20 -1.43 -6.97
N SER A 56 -2.82 -1.77 -8.21
CA SER A 56 -2.52 -3.14 -8.62
C SER A 56 -1.31 -3.73 -7.88
N GLU A 57 -0.25 -2.93 -7.76
CA GLU A 57 0.97 -3.30 -7.03
C GLU A 57 0.71 -3.40 -5.53
N ARG A 58 -0.08 -2.45 -4.99
CA ARG A 58 -0.51 -2.45 -3.59
C ARG A 58 -1.25 -3.73 -3.22
N ILE A 59 -2.22 -4.16 -4.02
CA ILE A 59 -2.97 -5.41 -3.80
C ILE A 59 -2.06 -6.63 -3.89
N SER A 60 -1.09 -6.61 -4.82
CA SER A 60 -0.10 -7.69 -4.98
C SER A 60 0.84 -7.81 -3.78
N VAL A 61 1.28 -6.69 -3.19
CA VAL A 61 2.09 -6.71 -1.97
C VAL A 61 1.26 -7.08 -0.75
N LEU A 62 0.04 -6.52 -0.62
CA LEU A 62 -0.83 -6.72 0.54
C LEU A 62 -1.14 -8.20 0.81
N ARG A 63 -1.40 -9.00 -0.24
CA ARG A 63 -1.71 -10.45 -0.11
C ARG A 63 -0.56 -11.27 0.50
N HIS A 64 0.68 -10.77 0.44
CA HIS A 64 1.86 -11.46 0.95
C HIS A 64 2.30 -10.95 2.33
N LEU A 65 1.62 -9.94 2.90
CA LEU A 65 1.88 -9.50 4.27
C LEU A 65 1.37 -10.53 5.30
N PRO A 66 2.04 -10.64 6.46
CA PRO A 66 1.54 -11.40 7.61
C PRO A 66 0.12 -10.98 7.98
N TYR A 67 -0.68 -11.91 8.50
CA TYR A 67 -2.12 -11.69 8.77
C TYR A 67 -2.41 -10.39 9.55
N PRO A 68 -1.73 -10.07 10.67
CA PRO A 68 -2.05 -8.86 11.44
C PRO A 68 -1.81 -7.57 10.65
N LEU A 69 -0.71 -7.51 9.89
CA LEU A 69 -0.39 -6.36 9.05
C LEU A 69 -1.34 -6.26 7.87
N ARG A 70 -1.64 -7.39 7.21
CA ARG A 70 -2.57 -7.42 6.08
C ARG A 70 -3.95 -6.90 6.49
N ASP A 71 -4.46 -7.34 7.63
CA ASP A 71 -5.76 -6.90 8.12
C ASP A 71 -5.77 -5.40 8.42
N ALA A 72 -4.75 -4.89 9.12
CA ALA A 72 -4.61 -3.46 9.40
C ALA A 72 -4.51 -2.60 8.12
N MET A 73 -3.94 -3.14 7.04
CA MET A 73 -3.73 -2.42 5.77
C MET A 73 -4.87 -2.55 4.76
N LYS A 74 -5.88 -3.42 5.00
CA LYS A 74 -7.06 -3.59 4.13
C LYS A 74 -7.73 -2.26 3.72
N PRO A 75 -7.92 -1.26 4.62
CA PRO A 75 -8.57 0.00 4.25
C PRO A 75 -7.86 0.78 3.14
N LEU A 76 -6.53 0.60 3.00
CA LEU A 76 -5.72 1.25 1.96
C LEU A 76 -5.99 0.68 0.56
N CYS A 77 -6.54 -0.53 0.45
CA CYS A 77 -6.83 -1.17 -0.84
C CYS A 77 -8.31 -1.15 -1.19
N ILE A 78 -9.20 -1.02 -0.19
CA ILE A 78 -10.65 -1.21 -0.36
C ILE A 78 -11.42 0.12 -0.32
N GLY A 79 -10.87 1.19 0.29
CA GLY A 79 -11.71 2.28 0.81
C GLY A 79 -11.34 3.71 0.44
N GLY A 80 -10.72 3.96 -0.71
CA GLY A 80 -10.54 5.32 -1.26
C GLY A 80 -11.76 5.77 -2.06
N SER A 81 -12.10 5.04 -3.13
CA SER A 81 -13.20 5.41 -4.02
C SER A 81 -14.59 5.30 -3.37
N GLN A 82 -14.83 4.35 -2.48
CA GLN A 82 -16.16 4.19 -1.87
C GLN A 82 -16.46 5.28 -0.84
N ARG A 83 -15.44 5.75 -0.10
CA ARG A 83 -15.56 6.88 0.82
C ARG A 83 -15.73 8.20 0.07
N LEU A 84 -15.04 8.38 -1.06
CA LEU A 84 -15.25 9.52 -1.95
C LEU A 84 -16.65 9.47 -2.60
N ARG A 85 -17.12 8.30 -3.03
CA ARG A 85 -18.46 8.12 -3.63
C ARG A 85 -19.60 8.40 -2.65
N MET A 86 -19.38 8.16 -1.36
CA MET A 86 -20.36 8.36 -0.29
C MET A 86 -20.22 9.73 0.42
N GLN A 87 -19.43 10.67 -0.13
CA GLN A 87 -19.40 12.02 0.42
C GLN A 87 -20.74 12.74 0.16
N PRO A 88 -21.18 13.65 1.06
CA PRO A 88 -22.47 14.34 0.94
C PRO A 88 -22.65 15.12 -0.36
N TRP A 89 -21.54 15.57 -0.95
CA TRP A 89 -21.47 16.34 -2.19
C TRP A 89 -21.21 15.49 -3.44
N SER A 90 -21.14 14.15 -3.30
CA SER A 90 -20.92 13.28 -4.46
C SER A 90 -22.20 13.12 -5.27
N PRO A 91 -22.11 13.13 -6.61
CA PRO A 91 -23.28 13.11 -7.49
C PRO A 91 -24.17 11.88 -7.28
N ASP A 92 -23.59 10.71 -6.96
CA ASP A 92 -24.35 9.50 -6.62
C ASP A 92 -25.20 9.66 -5.33
N VAL A 93 -24.72 10.41 -4.33
CA VAL A 93 -25.45 10.65 -3.06
C VAL A 93 -26.49 11.74 -3.21
N LEU A 94 -26.19 12.78 -3.97
CA LEU A 94 -27.14 13.84 -4.34
C LEU A 94 -28.32 13.26 -5.12
N ALA A 95 -28.07 12.39 -6.09
CA ALA A 95 -29.11 11.73 -6.88
C ALA A 95 -30.05 10.87 -6.01
N LEU A 96 -29.52 10.21 -4.98
CA LEU A 96 -30.30 9.38 -4.05
C LEU A 96 -31.15 10.20 -3.08
N ARG A 97 -30.78 11.45 -2.77
CA ARG A 97 -31.57 12.36 -1.92
C ARG A 97 -32.75 13.02 -2.65
N SER A 98 -32.73 13.01 -3.97
CA SER A 98 -33.76 13.62 -4.83
C SER A 98 -34.84 12.63 -5.29
N ALA A 99 -34.81 11.39 -4.83
CA ALA A 99 -35.82 10.35 -5.08
C ALA A 99 -36.69 10.13 -3.84
#